data_AF-A0A848Y2D1-F1
#
_entry.id   AF-A0A848Y2D1-F1
#
_cell.length_a   1.000
_cell.length_b   1.000
_cell.length_c   1.000
_cell.angle_alpha   90.00
_cell.angle_beta   90.00
_cell.angle_gamma   90.00
#
_symmetry.space_group_name_H-M   'P 1'
#
loop_
_entity.id
_entity.type
_entity.pdbx_description
1 polymer ?
#
loop_
_entity_poly.entity_id
_entity_poly.type
_entity_poly.pdbx_seq_one_letter_code
_entity_poly.pdbx_strand_id
1 'polypeptide(L)'
;MTMSRNLPLYRYFQFARSLLFWQAVWFLYFQGVLSAQEAIMLAALYDVGVVALEVPSGYLSDAVGRKPTLALASLATAAGCFLIYASTDFAMLALAQLLLGAGTAFASGSDNALLYDTLAAEGRENEVAE
;
A
#
# COMPACT_ATOMS: atom_id res chain seq x y z
N MET A 1 -18.18 6.62 16.09
CA MET A 1 -18.62 5.99 14.82
C MET A 1 -18.84 4.52 15.09
N THR A 2 -20.06 4.01 14.87
CA THR A 2 -20.42 2.61 15.10
C THR A 2 -19.50 1.69 14.28
N MET A 3 -18.86 0.70 14.91
CA MET A 3 -17.90 -0.21 14.25
C MET A 3 -18.51 -0.94 13.06
N SER A 4 -19.83 -1.15 13.07
CA SER A 4 -20.61 -1.74 11.97
C SER A 4 -20.46 -1.02 10.61
N ARG A 5 -20.10 0.27 10.59
CA ARG A 5 -19.88 0.99 9.32
C ARG A 5 -18.51 0.71 8.70
N ASN A 6 -17.55 0.16 9.46
CA ASN A 6 -16.22 -0.14 8.93
C ASN A 6 -16.24 -1.29 7.93
N LEU A 7 -17.08 -2.31 8.15
CA LEU A 7 -17.13 -3.50 7.30
C LEU A 7 -17.50 -3.22 5.83
N PRO A 8 -18.57 -2.46 5.51
CA PRO A 8 -18.83 -2.09 4.11
C PRO A 8 -17.74 -1.17 3.54
N LEU A 9 -17.21 -0.22 4.33
CA LEU A 9 -16.13 0.67 3.88
C LEU A 9 -14.84 -0.09 3.57
N TYR A 10 -14.51 -1.08 4.39
CA TYR A 10 -13.36 -1.98 4.18
C TYR A 10 -13.51 -2.74 2.85
N ARG A 11 -14.70 -3.24 2.53
CA ARG A 11 -14.96 -3.90 1.23
C ARG A 11 -14.74 -2.98 0.05
N TYR A 12 -15.24 -1.75 0.11
CA TYR A 12 -15.00 -0.75 -0.95
C TYR A 12 -13.53 -0.35 -1.06
N PHE A 13 -12.84 -0.22 0.08
CA PHE A 13 -11.40 0.05 0.14
C PHE A 13 -10.60 -1.07 -0.52
N GLN A 14 -10.87 -2.34 -0.18
CA GLN A 14 -10.23 -3.50 -0.81
C GLN A 14 -10.51 -3.52 -2.31
N PHE A 15 -11.76 -3.32 -2.73
CA PHE A 15 -12.12 -3.25 -4.14
C PHE A 15 -11.30 -2.18 -4.88
N ALA A 16 -11.20 -0.96 -4.33
CA ALA A 16 -10.43 0.11 -4.96
C ALA A 16 -8.93 -0.22 -5.06
N ARG A 17 -8.35 -0.86 -4.03
CA ARG A 17 -6.94 -1.29 -4.06
C ARG A 17 -6.69 -2.44 -5.04
N SER A 18 -7.65 -3.34 -5.21
CA SER A 18 -7.56 -4.45 -6.16
C SER A 18 -7.63 -4.02 -7.63
N LEU A 19 -8.01 -2.78 -7.93
CA LEU A 19 -8.01 -2.23 -9.31
C LEU A 19 -6.62 -1.81 -9.81
N LEU A 20 -5.56 -2.02 -9.01
CA LEU A 20 -4.19 -1.79 -9.44
C LEU A 20 -3.70 -2.96 -10.31
N PHE A 21 -3.98 -2.92 -11.61
CA PHE A 21 -3.48 -3.88 -12.62
C PHE A 21 -1.99 -3.71 -12.96
N TRP A 22 -1.22 -3.10 -12.07
CA TRP A 22 0.16 -2.66 -12.29
C TRP A 22 1.15 -3.81 -12.49
N GLN A 23 0.96 -4.93 -11.77
CA GLN A 23 1.92 -6.04 -11.76
C GLN A 23 2.18 -6.67 -13.12
N ALA A 24 1.23 -6.63 -14.05
CA ALA A 24 1.40 -7.20 -15.38
C ALA A 24 2.17 -6.27 -16.35
N VAL A 25 2.25 -4.97 -16.06
CA VAL A 25 2.69 -3.96 -17.04
C VAL A 25 3.90 -3.14 -16.59
N TRP A 26 4.22 -3.11 -15.29
CA TRP A 26 5.22 -2.20 -14.73
C TRP A 26 6.60 -2.30 -15.42
N PHE A 27 7.07 -3.52 -15.67
CA PHE A 27 8.39 -3.75 -16.24
C PHE A 27 8.46 -3.29 -17.70
N LEU A 28 7.43 -3.61 -18.49
CA LEU A 28 7.30 -3.17 -19.88
C LEU A 28 7.20 -1.65 -19.98
N TYR A 29 6.44 -1.03 -19.06
CA TYR A 29 6.34 0.42 -18.98
C TYR A 29 7.71 1.07 -18.74
N PHE A 30 8.45 0.64 -17.72
CA PHE A 30 9.75 1.24 -17.42
C PHE A 30 10.79 0.96 -18.50
N GLN A 31 10.79 -0.19 -19.15
CA GLN A 31 11.66 -0.43 -20.30
C GLN A 31 11.34 0.48 -21.51
N GLY A 32 10.13 1.04 -21.59
CA GLY A 32 9.77 2.02 -22.62
C GLY A 32 10.40 3.39 -22.40
N VAL A 33 10.89 3.70 -21.20
CA VAL A 33 11.43 5.02 -20.81
C VAL A 33 12.83 4.97 -20.22
N LEU A 34 13.27 3.82 -19.73
CA LEU A 34 14.55 3.57 -19.05
C LEU A 34 15.19 2.28 -19.56
N SER A 35 16.45 2.04 -19.19
CA SER A 35 17.11 0.76 -19.45
C SER A 35 16.52 -0.37 -18.61
N ALA A 36 16.70 -1.62 -19.04
CA ALA A 36 16.29 -2.80 -18.28
C ALA A 36 16.93 -2.85 -16.88
N GLN A 37 18.19 -2.43 -16.77
CA GLN A 37 18.90 -2.37 -15.49
C GLN A 37 18.26 -1.36 -14.53
N GLU A 38 17.92 -0.16 -15.02
CA GLU A 38 17.25 0.87 -14.22
C GLU A 38 15.85 0.42 -13.81
N ALA A 39 15.09 -0.22 -14.71
CA ALA A 39 13.78 -0.79 -14.37
C ALA A 39 13.86 -1.83 -13.23
N ILE A 40 14.86 -2.70 -13.25
CA ILE A 40 15.11 -3.66 -12.15
C ILE A 40 15.51 -2.92 -10.87
N MET A 41 16.33 -1.87 -10.98
CA MET A 41 16.74 -1.07 -9.82
C MET A 41 15.57 -0.34 -9.17
N LEU A 42 14.61 0.13 -9.97
CA LEU A 42 13.35 0.70 -9.49
C LEU A 42 12.54 -0.33 -8.68
N ALA A 43 12.40 -1.57 -9.17
CA ALA A 43 11.73 -2.63 -8.40
C ALA A 43 12.46 -2.95 -7.09
N ALA A 44 13.79 -3.00 -7.10
CA ALA A 44 14.57 -3.20 -5.89
C ALA A 44 14.36 -2.07 -4.87
N LEU A 45 14.26 -0.81 -5.32
CA LEU A 45 13.96 0.33 -4.45
C LEU A 45 12.56 0.23 -3.83
N TYR A 46 11.57 -0.24 -4.59
CA TYR A 46 10.25 -0.54 -4.04
C TYR A 46 10.35 -1.57 -2.90
N ASP A 47 11.02 -2.71 -3.14
CA ASP A 47 11.15 -3.79 -2.14
C ASP A 47 11.92 -3.32 -0.90
N VAL A 48 12.99 -2.55 -1.08
CA VAL A 48 13.73 -1.91 0.02
C VAL A 48 12.82 -0.98 0.81
N GLY A 49 12.00 -0.17 0.14
CA GLY A 49 11.03 0.70 0.78
C GLY A 49 10.02 -0.08 1.61
N VAL A 50 9.52 -1.22 1.11
CA VAL A 50 8.63 -2.11 1.85
C VAL A 50 9.32 -2.63 3.11
N VAL A 51 10.46 -3.31 2.96
CA VAL A 51 11.18 -3.95 4.06
C VAL A 51 11.62 -2.94 5.13
N ALA A 52 12.12 -1.78 4.69
CA ALA A 52 12.57 -0.74 5.61
C ALA A 52 11.42 -0.17 6.46
N LEU A 53 10.20 -0.14 5.92
CA LEU A 53 9.04 0.46 6.56
C LEU A 53 8.10 -0.55 7.22
N GLU A 54 8.26 -1.85 7.01
CA GLU A 54 7.36 -2.88 7.55
C GLU A 54 7.27 -2.88 9.10
N VAL A 55 8.41 -2.78 9.79
CA VAL A 55 8.40 -2.70 11.26
C VAL A 55 7.92 -1.32 11.76
N PRO A 56 8.44 -0.19 11.23
CA PRO A 56 7.91 1.13 11.57
C PRO A 56 6.42 1.32 11.30
N SER A 57 5.90 0.75 10.22
CA SER A 57 4.49 0.85 9.84
C SER A 57 3.59 0.08 10.80
N GLY A 58 4.01 -1.12 11.22
CA GLY A 58 3.32 -1.90 12.24
C GLY A 58 3.19 -1.12 13.54
N TYR A 59 4.32 -0.59 14.04
CA TYR A 59 4.33 0.26 15.24
C TYR A 59 3.41 1.49 15.10
N LEU A 60 3.47 2.19 13.96
CA LEU A 60 2.60 3.34 13.71
C LEU A 60 1.12 2.96 13.72
N SER A 61 0.78 1.80 13.14
CA SER A 61 -0.57 1.25 13.12
C SER A 61 -1.11 0.95 14.51
N ASP A 62 -0.28 0.37 15.38
CA ASP A 62 -0.63 0.08 16.76
C ASP A 62 -0.73 1.35 17.61
N ALA A 63 0.21 2.29 17.45
CA ALA A 63 0.33 3.47 18.32
C ALA A 63 -0.63 4.61 17.94
N VAL A 64 -0.80 4.88 16.64
CA VAL A 64 -1.63 5.99 16.11
C VAL A 64 -3.00 5.49 15.66
N GLY A 65 -3.12 4.21 15.35
CA GLY A 65 -4.36 3.54 14.99
C GLY A 65 -4.42 3.08 13.53
N ARG A 66 -5.25 2.06 13.28
CA ARG A 66 -5.36 1.39 11.97
C ARG A 66 -5.84 2.32 10.85
N LYS A 67 -6.93 3.06 11.09
CA LYS A 67 -7.55 3.94 10.09
C LYS A 67 -6.64 5.06 9.56
N PRO A 68 -5.99 5.88 10.41
CA PRO A 68 -5.07 6.91 9.91
C PRO A 68 -3.88 6.30 9.18
N THR A 69 -3.38 5.14 9.62
CA THR A 69 -2.29 4.42 8.95
C THR A 69 -2.68 3.96 7.54
N LEU A 70 -3.89 3.42 7.37
CA LEU A 70 -4.44 3.06 6.05
C LEU A 70 -4.69 4.29 5.14
N ALA A 71 -5.03 5.44 5.73
CA ALA A 71 -5.13 6.70 4.98
C ALA A 71 -3.76 7.17 4.48
N LEU A 72 -2.73 7.12 5.33
CA LEU A 72 -1.34 7.40 4.93
C LEU A 72 -0.86 6.44 3.86
N ALA A 73 -1.18 5.15 3.98
CA ALA A 73 -0.89 4.15 2.96
C ALA A 73 -1.46 4.56 1.60
N SER A 74 -2.74 4.96 1.59
CA SER A 74 -3.44 5.38 0.37
C SER A 74 -2.86 6.66 -0.24
N LEU A 75 -2.49 7.63 0.59
CA LEU A 75 -1.85 8.88 0.15
C LEU A 75 -0.47 8.63 -0.45
N ALA A 76 0.34 7.78 0.19
CA ALA A 76 1.66 7.40 -0.32
C ALA A 76 1.54 6.67 -1.67
N THR A 77 0.61 5.71 -1.79
CA THR A 77 0.33 5.03 -3.06
C THR A 77 -0.12 6.02 -4.13
N ALA A 78 -1.06 6.91 -3.84
CA ALA A 78 -1.54 7.91 -4.79
C ALA A 78 -0.44 8.86 -5.27
N ALA A 79 0.43 9.31 -4.35
CA ALA A 79 1.58 10.14 -4.68
C ALA A 79 2.59 9.39 -5.57
N GLY A 80 2.87 8.11 -5.27
CA GLY A 80 3.71 7.25 -6.10
C GLY A 80 3.15 7.06 -7.51
N CYS A 81 1.85 6.76 -7.64
CA CYS A 81 1.18 6.66 -8.94
C CYS A 81 1.24 7.98 -9.72
N PHE A 82 1.03 9.12 -9.04
CA PHE A 82 1.12 10.44 -9.67
C PHE A 82 2.52 10.73 -10.20
N LEU A 83 3.58 10.40 -9.45
CA LEU A 83 4.96 10.60 -9.91
C LEU A 83 5.32 9.70 -11.09
N ILE A 84 4.84 8.45 -11.12
CA ILE A 84 5.00 7.54 -12.28
C ILE A 84 4.34 8.13 -13.54
N TYR A 85 3.18 8.76 -13.38
CA TYR A 85 2.48 9.43 -14.48
C TYR A 85 3.17 10.73 -14.92
N ALA A 86 3.65 11.53 -13.97
CA ALA A 86 4.15 12.87 -14.22
C ALA A 86 5.61 12.95 -14.70
N SER A 87 6.38 11.87 -14.56
CA SER A 87 7.81 11.89 -14.87
C SER A 87 8.31 10.58 -15.50
N THR A 88 9.33 10.72 -16.34
CA THR A 88 10.14 9.61 -16.88
C THR A 88 11.58 9.63 -16.36
N ASP A 89 11.93 10.61 -15.53
CA ASP A 89 13.26 10.73 -14.93
C ASP A 89 13.48 9.67 -13.86
N PHE A 90 14.66 9.03 -13.88
CA PHE A 90 14.99 7.93 -12.97
C PHE A 90 14.85 8.31 -11.50
N ALA A 91 15.30 9.50 -11.08
CA ALA A 91 15.26 9.89 -9.67
C ALA A 91 13.82 10.13 -9.19
N MET A 92 12.98 10.71 -10.04
CA MET A 92 11.54 10.88 -9.75
C MET A 92 10.83 9.54 -9.69
N LEU A 93 11.15 8.61 -10.59
CA LEU A 93 10.60 7.26 -10.59
C LEU A 93 11.09 6.44 -9.38
N ALA A 94 12.34 6.63 -8.95
CA ALA A 94 12.89 6.02 -7.74
C ALA A 94 12.13 6.49 -6.49
N LEU A 95 11.88 7.80 -6.37
CA LEU A 95 11.04 8.35 -5.30
C LEU A 95 9.62 7.77 -5.37
N ALA A 96 9.06 7.63 -6.58
CA ALA A 96 7.75 7.03 -6.77
C ALA A 96 7.70 5.58 -6.27
N GLN A 97 8.71 4.77 -6.57
CA GLN A 97 8.80 3.39 -6.09
C GLN A 97 8.91 3.31 -4.57
N LEU A 98 9.69 4.20 -3.93
CA LEU A 98 9.79 4.27 -2.47
C LEU A 98 8.44 4.66 -1.83
N LEU A 99 7.70 5.58 -2.44
CA LEU A 99 6.35 5.96 -1.98
C LEU A 99 5.35 4.81 -2.14
N LEU A 100 5.41 4.08 -3.25
CA LEU A 100 4.61 2.87 -3.44
C LEU A 100 4.96 1.81 -2.39
N GLY A 101 6.26 1.57 -2.13
CA GLY A 101 6.72 0.63 -1.11
C GLY A 101 6.24 1.02 0.29
N ALA A 102 6.30 2.32 0.63
CA ALA A 102 5.73 2.86 1.85
C ALA A 102 4.21 2.63 1.94
N GLY A 103 3.47 2.88 0.85
CA GLY A 103 2.04 2.63 0.77
C GLY A 103 1.69 1.15 0.96
N THR A 104 2.50 0.25 0.43
CA THR A 104 2.37 -1.19 0.67
C THR A 104 2.65 -1.54 2.12
N ALA A 105 3.77 -1.08 2.69
CA ALA A 105 4.14 -1.39 4.08
C ALA A 105 3.14 -0.86 5.11
N PHE A 106 2.59 0.34 4.92
CA PHE A 106 1.56 0.91 5.81
C PHE A 106 0.23 0.18 5.73
N ALA A 107 -0.13 -0.33 4.56
CA ALA A 107 -1.34 -1.12 4.41
C ALA A 107 -1.17 -2.54 4.95
N SER A 108 0.01 -3.15 4.73
CA SER A 108 0.34 -4.49 5.18
C SER A 108 0.10 -4.64 6.67
N GLY A 109 -0.74 -5.61 7.05
CA GLY A 109 -1.09 -5.90 8.43
C GLY A 109 -2.11 -4.94 9.05
N SER A 110 -2.09 -3.64 8.71
CA SER A 110 -3.05 -2.66 9.21
C SER A 110 -4.48 -2.91 8.72
N ASP A 111 -4.62 -3.43 7.50
CA ASP A 111 -5.90 -3.75 6.86
C ASP A 111 -6.58 -4.95 7.53
N ASN A 112 -5.84 -6.04 7.68
CA ASN A 112 -6.28 -7.25 8.38
C ASN A 112 -6.52 -6.99 9.86
N ALA A 113 -5.65 -6.21 10.53
CA ALA A 113 -5.87 -5.83 11.93
C ALA A 113 -7.13 -4.98 12.10
N LEU A 114 -7.43 -4.03 11.19
CA LEU A 114 -8.68 -3.27 11.23
C LEU A 114 -9.91 -4.19 11.07
N LEU A 115 -9.85 -5.16 10.17
CA LEU A 115 -10.92 -6.12 9.96
C LEU A 115 -11.13 -6.99 11.21
N TYR A 116 -10.04 -7.52 11.77
CA TYR A 116 -10.05 -8.31 13.00
C TYR A 116 -10.62 -7.51 14.18
N ASP A 117 -10.09 -6.31 14.45
CA ASP A 117 -10.55 -5.43 15.53
C ASP A 117 -12.04 -5.09 15.39
N THR A 118 -12.50 -4.90 14.15
CA THR A 118 -13.91 -4.60 13.85
C THR A 118 -14.81 -5.81 14.14
N LEU A 119 -14.41 -7.02 13.72
CA LEU A 119 -15.20 -8.24 13.92
C LEU A 119 -15.17 -8.72 15.38
N ALA A 120 -14.02 -8.64 16.05
CA ALA A 120 -13.87 -8.96 17.46
C ALA A 120 -14.75 -8.07 18.35
N ALA A 121 -14.90 -6.78 18.00
CA ALA A 121 -15.82 -5.87 18.69
C ALA A 121 -17.31 -6.27 18.54
N GLU A 122 -17.64 -7.12 17.57
CA GLU A 122 -18.99 -7.68 17.34
C GLU A 122 -19.11 -9.15 17.78
N GLY A 123 -18.05 -9.74 18.38
CA GLY A 123 -18.01 -11.17 18.76
C GLY A 123 -18.00 -12.13 17.55
N ARG A 124 -17.48 -11.66 16.42
CA ARG A 124 -17.47 -12.33 15.11
C ARG A 124 -16.04 -12.59 14.60
N GLU A 125 -15.06 -12.65 15.50
CA GLU A 125 -13.65 -12.83 15.17
C GLU A 125 -13.38 -14.10 14.32
N ASN A 126 -14.22 -15.13 14.46
CA ASN A 126 -14.15 -16.36 13.67
C ASN A 126 -14.49 -16.17 12.17
N GLU A 127 -15.02 -15.01 11.78
CA GLU A 127 -15.31 -14.67 10.37
C GLU A 127 -14.11 -14.06 9.63
N VAL A 128 -13.00 -13.78 10.34
CA VAL A 128 -11.73 -13.43 9.72
C VAL A 128 -11.14 -14.71 9.09
N ALA A 129 -11.55 -15.04 7.88
CA ALA A 129 -10.98 -16.16 7.15
C ALA A 129 -9.53 -15.85 6.74
N GLU A 130 -8.63 -16.83 6.95
CA GLU A 130 -7.24 -16.86 6.45
C GLU A 130 -7.16 -16.76 4.92
#